data_AF-A0A0L8G2V7-F1
#
_entry.id   AF-A0A0L8G2V7-F1
#
_cell.length_a   1.000
_cell.length_b   1.000
_cell.length_c   1.000
_cell.angle_alpha   90.00
_cell.angle_beta   90.00
_cell.angle_gamma   90.00
#
_symmetry.space_group_name_H-M   'P 1'
#
loop_
_entity.id
_entity.type
_entity.pdbx_description
1 polymer ?
#
loop_
_entity_poly.entity_id
_entity_poly.type
_entity_poly.pdbx_seq_one_letter_code
_entity_poly.pdbx_strand_id
1 'polypeptide(L)'
;MAKHYLAWNQDYGQIPAYLKRRREDVKMLHGRYEAAVKKQIEDNAMKQLSDEEREELLCGLKKNWEAVHHDFQGLSVVIDTIRKKQLKEKLEMLMKQLEQDISLIQKHKRIYLANGPDEYLY
;
A
#
# COMPACT_ATOMS: atom_id res chain seq x y z
N MET A 1 -59.37 -47.09 3.26
CA MET A 1 -58.16 -47.32 4.10
C MET A 1 -57.10 -46.25 3.80
N ALA A 2 -57.30 -44.98 4.18
CA ALA A 2 -56.38 -43.89 3.80
C ALA A 2 -56.33 -42.74 4.83
N LYS A 3 -56.46 -43.05 6.12
CA LYS A 3 -56.40 -42.03 7.20
C LYS A 3 -55.50 -42.45 8.36
N HIS A 4 -54.29 -42.93 8.06
CA HIS A 4 -53.33 -43.33 9.11
C HIS A 4 -51.88 -42.93 8.80
N TYR A 5 -51.66 -41.79 8.15
CA TYR A 5 -50.30 -41.28 7.88
C TYR A 5 -50.06 -39.84 8.38
N LEU A 6 -51.11 -39.12 8.78
CA LEU A 6 -51.00 -37.71 9.19
C LEU A 6 -50.83 -37.49 10.69
N ALA A 7 -51.01 -38.52 11.53
CA ALA A 7 -50.92 -38.40 12.99
C ALA A 7 -49.56 -38.81 13.59
N TRP A 8 -48.60 -39.29 12.78
CA TRP A 8 -47.35 -39.89 13.27
C TRP A 8 -46.10 -39.04 13.02
N ASN A 9 -46.26 -37.72 12.91
CA ASN A 9 -45.13 -36.80 12.90
C ASN A 9 -45.47 -35.56 13.71
N GLN A 10 -45.04 -35.53 14.98
CA GLN A 10 -45.31 -34.45 15.93
C GLN A 10 -44.61 -33.13 15.54
N ASP A 11 -43.69 -33.19 14.58
CA ASP A 11 -42.87 -32.07 14.14
C ASP A 11 -43.34 -31.47 12.80
N TYR A 12 -44.53 -31.84 12.33
CA TYR A 12 -45.08 -31.31 11.08
C TYR A 12 -45.31 -29.79 11.19
N GLY A 13 -44.66 -29.02 10.31
CA GLY A 13 -44.66 -27.56 10.34
C GLY A 13 -43.55 -26.92 11.19
N GLN A 14 -42.75 -27.72 11.93
CA GLN A 14 -41.58 -27.23 12.63
C GLN A 14 -40.35 -27.25 11.71
N ILE A 15 -39.49 -26.24 11.82
CA ILE A 15 -38.22 -26.19 11.06
C ILE A 15 -37.29 -27.27 11.62
N PRO A 16 -36.90 -28.28 10.83
CA PRO A 16 -35.99 -29.33 11.28
C PRO A 16 -34.65 -28.77 11.76
N ALA A 17 -34.08 -29.39 12.79
CA ALA A 17 -32.82 -28.95 13.39
C ALA A 17 -31.67 -28.81 12.38
N TYR A 18 -31.63 -29.67 11.36
CA TYR A 18 -30.62 -29.61 10.30
C TYR A 18 -30.73 -28.34 9.45
N LEU A 19 -31.93 -27.80 9.21
CA LEU A 19 -32.13 -26.55 8.48
C LEU A 19 -31.71 -25.32 9.29
N LYS A 20 -31.77 -25.39 10.63
CA LYS A 20 -31.24 -24.34 11.51
C LYS A 20 -29.71 -24.34 11.49
N ARG A 21 -29.09 -25.50 11.68
CA ARG A 21 -27.63 -25.68 11.59
C ARG A 21 -27.10 -25.24 10.23
N ARG A 22 -27.74 -25.67 9.14
CA ARG A 22 -27.34 -25.27 7.78
C ARG A 22 -27.42 -23.76 7.55
N ARG A 23 -28.39 -23.06 8.17
CA ARG A 23 -28.46 -21.59 8.09
C ARG A 23 -27.31 -20.92 8.84
N GLU A 24 -26.97 -21.42 10.02
CA GLU A 24 -25.81 -20.95 10.79
C GLU A 24 -24.50 -21.20 10.04
N ASP A 25 -24.33 -22.39 9.46
CA ASP A 25 -23.16 -22.76 8.66
C ASP A 25 -23.02 -21.83 7.45
N VAL A 26 -24.11 -21.57 6.71
CA VAL A 26 -24.10 -20.64 5.58
C VAL A 26 -23.76 -19.22 6.02
N LYS A 27 -24.31 -18.75 7.14
CA LYS A 27 -24.00 -17.42 7.68
C LYS A 27 -22.53 -17.30 8.10
N MET A 28 -21.99 -18.33 8.74
CA MET A 28 -20.58 -18.41 9.14
C MET A 28 -19.65 -18.43 7.93
N LEU A 29 -19.95 -19.24 6.91
CA LEU A 29 -19.20 -19.31 5.67
C LEU A 29 -19.22 -17.98 4.91
N HIS A 30 -20.38 -17.33 4.87
CA HIS A 30 -20.52 -16.00 4.27
C HIS A 30 -19.65 -14.96 4.99
N GLY A 31 -19.75 -14.87 6.32
CA GLY A 31 -18.93 -13.94 7.10
C GLY A 31 -17.43 -14.21 6.98
N ARG A 32 -17.01 -15.48 6.88
CA ARG A 32 -15.61 -15.85 6.61
C ARG A 32 -15.15 -15.42 5.22
N TYR A 33 -16.00 -15.59 4.21
CA TYR A 33 -15.72 -15.15 2.84
C TYR A 33 -15.60 -13.62 2.76
N GLU A 34 -16.54 -12.88 3.34
CA GLU A 34 -16.49 -11.42 3.40
C GLU A 34 -15.24 -10.91 4.12
N ALA A 35 -14.85 -11.54 5.24
CA ALA A 35 -13.64 -11.20 5.96
C ALA A 35 -12.38 -11.48 5.12
N ALA A 36 -12.33 -12.60 4.39
CA ALA A 36 -11.20 -12.95 3.52
C ALA A 36 -11.08 -11.97 2.34
N VAL A 37 -12.20 -11.61 1.70
CA VAL A 37 -12.24 -10.61 0.64
C VAL A 37 -11.82 -9.24 1.16
N LYS A 38 -12.32 -8.82 2.32
CA LYS A 38 -11.93 -7.56 2.96
C LYS A 38 -10.44 -7.53 3.25
N LYS A 39 -9.90 -8.60 3.84
CA LYS A 39 -8.47 -8.73 4.11
C LYS A 39 -7.64 -8.69 2.82
N GLN A 40 -8.08 -9.39 1.78
CA GLN A 40 -7.42 -9.36 0.47
C GLN A 40 -7.46 -7.97 -0.17
N ILE A 41 -8.53 -7.20 0.02
CA ILE A 41 -8.63 -5.81 -0.42
C ILE A 41 -7.70 -4.92 0.40
N GLU A 42 -7.63 -5.09 1.72
CA GLU A 42 -6.71 -4.35 2.59
C GLU A 42 -5.24 -4.67 2.28
N ASP A 43 -4.91 -5.94 2.05
CA ASP A 43 -3.57 -6.41 1.70
C ASP A 43 -3.15 -5.91 0.30
N ASN A 44 -4.09 -5.85 -0.66
CA ASN A 44 -3.85 -5.32 -2.01
C ASN A 44 -4.05 -3.80 -2.13
N ALA A 45 -4.66 -3.14 -1.14
CA ALA A 45 -4.82 -1.71 -1.14
C ALA A 45 -3.42 -1.10 -0.97
N MET A 46 -2.89 -0.57 -2.07
CA MET A 46 -1.64 0.18 -2.05
C MET A 46 -1.71 1.23 -0.92
N LYS A 47 -0.75 1.20 0.00
CA LYS A 47 -0.73 2.12 1.14
C LYS A 47 -0.65 3.55 0.59
N GLN A 48 -1.68 4.35 0.81
CA GLN A 48 -1.63 5.76 0.48
C GLN A 48 -0.75 6.46 1.52
N LEU A 49 0.20 7.28 1.06
CA LEU A 49 1.00 8.12 1.95
C LEU A 49 0.07 9.12 2.66
N SER A 50 0.21 9.27 3.98
CA SER A 50 -0.51 10.32 4.72
C SER A 50 0.02 11.70 4.35
N ASP A 51 -0.76 12.75 4.64
CA ASP A 51 -0.31 14.12 4.38
C ASP A 51 0.92 14.47 5.24
N GLU A 52 1.01 13.95 6.47
CA GLU A 52 2.16 14.12 7.36
C GLU A 52 3.40 13.37 6.85
N GLU A 53 3.27 12.10 6.48
CA GLU A 53 4.36 11.31 5.87
C GLU A 53 4.87 11.97 4.58
N ARG A 54 3.97 12.60 3.80
CA ARG A 54 4.32 13.36 2.60
C ARG A 54 5.11 14.62 2.92
N GLU A 55 4.70 15.38 3.93
CA GLU A 55 5.40 16.59 4.35
C GLU A 55 6.79 16.28 4.88
N GLU A 56 6.92 15.21 5.67
CA GLU A 56 8.21 14.72 6.17
C GLU A 56 9.12 14.31 5.00
N LEU A 57 8.60 13.55 4.03
CA LEU A 57 9.33 13.16 2.82
C LEU A 57 9.83 14.39 2.03
N LEU A 58 8.95 15.38 1.82
CA LEU A 58 9.31 16.63 1.11
C LEU A 58 10.37 17.44 1.87
N CYS A 59 10.27 17.50 3.19
CA CYS A 59 11.25 18.17 4.03
C CYS A 59 12.63 17.48 3.91
N GLY A 60 12.64 16.15 3.99
CA GLY A 60 13.85 15.34 3.81
C GLY A 60 14.51 15.54 2.44
N LEU A 61 13.72 15.52 1.36
CA LEU A 61 14.23 15.74 0.01
C LEU A 61 14.83 17.15 -0.18
N LYS A 62 14.17 18.18 0.35
CA LYS A 62 14.69 19.56 0.30
C LYS A 62 15.99 19.69 1.07
N LYS A 63 16.08 19.12 2.28
CA LYS A 63 17.30 19.12 3.08
C LYS A 63 18.44 18.41 2.36
N ASN A 64 18.16 17.30 1.67
CA ASN A 64 19.15 16.60 0.87
C ASN A 64 19.62 17.46 -0.32
N TRP A 65 18.70 18.14 -1.00
CA TRP A 65 19.04 19.07 -2.08
C TRP A 65 19.92 20.20 -1.57
N GLU A 66 19.60 20.81 -0.42
CA GLU A 66 20.42 21.85 0.21
C GLU A 66 21.85 21.38 0.50
N ALA A 67 22.00 20.15 1.01
CA ALA A 67 23.32 19.56 1.28
C ALA A 67 24.14 19.38 -0.01
N VAL A 68 23.53 18.79 -1.06
CA VAL A 68 24.20 18.61 -2.36
C VAL A 68 24.54 19.96 -3.00
N HIS A 69 23.64 20.94 -2.87
CA HIS A 69 23.84 22.28 -3.40
C HIS A 69 24.97 23.01 -2.66
N HIS A 70 25.06 22.88 -1.35
CA HIS A 70 26.16 23.40 -0.56
C HIS A 70 27.51 22.81 -1.01
N ASP A 71 27.58 21.50 -1.20
CA ASP A 71 28.79 20.83 -1.71
C ASP A 71 29.17 21.31 -3.10
N PHE A 72 28.17 21.55 -3.96
CA PHE A 72 28.36 22.12 -5.29
C PHE A 72 28.91 23.56 -5.23
N GLN A 73 28.37 24.41 -4.36
CA GLN A 73 28.84 25.78 -4.13
C GLN A 73 30.28 25.82 -3.59
N GLY A 74 30.67 24.81 -2.80
CA GLY A 74 32.03 24.65 -2.28
C GLY A 74 33.06 24.21 -3.33
N LEU A 75 32.65 23.90 -4.56
CA LEU A 75 33.59 23.49 -5.61
C LEU A 75 34.54 24.64 -6.00
N SER A 76 35.78 24.27 -6.31
CA SER A 76 36.76 25.22 -6.84
C SER A 76 36.29 25.76 -8.19
N VAL A 77 36.41 27.08 -8.37
CA VAL A 77 36.14 27.79 -9.65
C VAL A 77 36.96 27.19 -10.81
N VAL A 78 38.15 26.67 -10.49
CA VAL A 78 39.10 26.12 -11.46
C VAL A 78 38.95 24.60 -11.54
N ILE A 79 38.38 24.12 -12.66
CA ILE A 79 38.02 22.72 -12.93
C ILE A 79 38.94 22.14 -14.02
N ASP A 80 40.24 22.13 -13.75
CA ASP A 80 41.24 21.71 -14.77
C ASP A 80 41.44 20.19 -14.83
N THR A 81 40.99 19.46 -13.80
CA THR A 81 41.21 18.01 -13.71
C THR A 81 39.95 17.22 -14.01
N ILE A 82 40.12 16.05 -14.64
CA ILE A 82 39.02 15.12 -14.97
C ILE A 82 38.20 14.79 -13.71
N ARG A 83 38.86 14.56 -12.57
CA ARG A 83 38.18 14.25 -11.30
C ARG A 83 37.27 15.39 -10.84
N LYS A 84 37.73 16.64 -10.94
CA LYS A 84 36.91 17.81 -10.57
C LYS A 84 35.70 17.96 -11.49
N LYS A 85 35.87 17.72 -12.79
CA LYS A 85 34.78 17.73 -13.77
C LYS A 85 33.73 16.65 -13.48
N GLN A 86 34.18 15.42 -13.24
CA GLN A 86 33.27 14.31 -12.88
C GLN A 86 32.52 14.56 -11.58
N LEU A 87 33.17 15.13 -10.57
CA LEU A 87 32.52 15.49 -9.32
C LEU A 87 31.43 16.53 -9.53
N LYS A 88 31.73 17.58 -10.32
CA LYS A 88 30.73 18.60 -10.69
C LYS A 88 29.53 17.98 -11.40
N GLU A 89 29.77 17.19 -12.45
CA GLU A 89 28.71 16.52 -13.22
C GLU A 89 27.84 15.61 -12.34
N LYS A 90 28.47 14.88 -11.42
CA LYS A 90 27.76 14.03 -10.45
C LYS A 90 26.85 14.85 -9.55
N LEU A 91 27.34 15.96 -9.00
CA LEU A 91 26.54 16.83 -8.12
C LEU A 91 25.38 17.47 -8.89
N GLU A 92 25.61 17.94 -10.12
CA GLU A 92 24.54 18.49 -10.99
C GLU A 92 23.46 17.46 -11.29
N MET A 93 23.85 16.22 -11.61
CA MET A 93 22.91 15.14 -11.85
C MET A 93 22.07 14.83 -10.61
N LEU A 94 22.69 14.77 -9.43
CA LEU A 94 22.01 14.52 -8.16
C LEU A 94 21.03 15.66 -7.81
N MET A 95 21.43 16.92 -7.97
CA MET A 95 20.53 18.06 -7.75
C MET A 95 19.31 17.98 -8.68
N LYS A 96 19.54 17.72 -9.97
CA LYS A 96 18.47 17.60 -10.97
C LYS A 96 17.51 16.47 -10.65
N GLN A 97 18.02 15.33 -10.18
CA GLN A 97 17.18 14.21 -9.76
C GLN A 97 16.29 14.62 -8.57
N LEU A 98 16.87 15.25 -7.55
CA LEU A 98 16.12 15.71 -6.38
C LEU A 98 15.06 16.76 -6.74
N GLU A 99 15.35 17.67 -7.67
CA GLU A 99 14.37 18.64 -8.17
C GLU A 99 13.19 17.96 -8.87
N GLN A 100 13.46 16.92 -9.66
CA GLN A 100 12.42 16.13 -10.31
C GLN A 100 11.56 15.39 -9.28
N ASP A 101 12.19 14.73 -8.32
CA ASP A 101 11.50 13.98 -7.26
C ASP A 101 10.62 14.90 -6.41
N ILE A 102 11.14 16.05 -6.00
CA ILE A 102 10.38 17.09 -5.27
C ILE A 102 9.20 17.57 -6.11
N SER A 103 9.41 17.86 -7.41
CA SER A 103 8.37 18.32 -8.31
C SER A 103 7.24 17.28 -8.46
N LEU A 104 7.60 16.00 -8.59
CA LEU A 104 6.64 14.89 -8.68
C LEU A 104 5.77 14.83 -7.42
N ILE A 105 6.38 14.85 -6.22
CA ILE A 105 5.64 14.75 -4.96
C ILE A 105 4.80 16.01 -4.70
N GLN A 106 5.26 17.19 -5.14
CA GLN A 106 4.48 18.42 -5.02
C GLN A 106 3.27 18.43 -5.96
N LYS A 107 3.44 17.98 -7.20
CA LYS A 107 2.37 17.92 -8.21
C LYS A 107 1.30 16.88 -7.87
N HIS A 108 1.69 15.76 -7.28
CA HIS A 108 0.79 14.65 -6.97
C HIS A 108 0.41 14.66 -5.48
N LYS A 109 -0.83 15.10 -5.17
CA LYS A 109 -1.35 15.12 -3.80
C LYS A 109 -1.54 13.71 -3.21
N ARG A 110 -1.86 12.72 -4.04
CA ARG A 110 -2.06 11.33 -3.62
C ARG A 110 -0.97 10.45 -4.20
N ILE A 111 -0.23 9.78 -3.32
CA ILE A 111 0.85 8.86 -3.68
C ILE A 111 0.50 7.51 -3.06
N TYR A 112 0.51 6.47 -3.89
CA TYR A 112 0.22 5.10 -3.49
C TYR A 112 1.52 4.31 -3.51
N LEU A 113 1.84 3.65 -2.40
CA LEU A 113 2.98 2.75 -2.27
C LEU A 113 2.51 1.37 -2.72
N ALA A 114 3.11 0.86 -3.78
CA ALA A 114 2.97 -0.55 -4.12
C ALA A 114 3.74 -1.34 -3.06
N ASN A 115 3.03 -2.16 -2.29
CA ASN A 115 3.66 -3.22 -1.51
C ASN A 115 4.20 -4.23 -2.53
N GLY A 116 5.44 -4.03 -3.00
CA GLY A 116 6.15 -5.11 -3.68
C GLY A 116 6.29 -6.27 -2.71
N PRO A 117 6.24 -7.54 -3.17
CA PRO A 117 6.70 -8.63 -2.33
C PRO A 117 8.13 -8.30 -1.92
N ASP A 118 8.43 -8.32 -0.62
CA ASP A 118 9.81 -8.28 -0.09
C ASP A 118 10.52 -9.57 -0.55
N GLU A 119 10.87 -9.61 -1.84
CA GLU A 119 11.38 -10.78 -2.53
C GLU A 119 12.90 -10.63 -2.73
N TYR A 120 13.62 -10.20 -1.69
CA TYR A 120 15.09 -10.27 -1.65
C TYR A 120 15.61 -10.48 -0.22
N LEU A 121 15.44 -11.71 0.29
CA LEU A 121 16.36 -12.29 1.26
C LEU A 121 16.80 -13.65 0.71
N TYR A 122 18.01 -13.69 0.17
CA TYR A 122 18.82 -14.89 -0.04
C TYR A 122 20.12 -14.71 0.74
#